data_AF-A0A9D6IT38-F1
#
_entry.id   AF-A0A9D6IT38-F1
#
_cell.length_a   1.000
_cell.length_b   1.000
_cell.length_c   1.000
_cell.angle_alpha   90.00
_cell.angle_beta   90.00
_cell.angle_gamma   90.00
#
_symmetry.space_group_name_H-M   'P 1'
#
loop_
_entity.id
_entity.type
_entity.pdbx_description
1 polymer ?
#
loop_
_entity_poly.entity_id
_entity_poly.type
_entity_poly.pdbx_seq_one_letter_code
_entity_poly.pdbx_strand_id
1 'polypeptide(L)' 'MSTTTRVECPNCESVGTLILVNPDYDGPYACWKCHNVYNIVIRAGQVTSAVPTTREEVDRKRTLDKPSALSE' A
#
# COMPACT_ATOMS: atom_id res chain seq x y z
N MET A 1 13.33 7.40 -12.76
CA MET A 1 13.68 8.11 -11.51
C MET A 1 12.76 7.58 -10.43
N SER A 2 13.29 7.09 -9.30
CA SER A 2 12.47 6.59 -8.19
C SER A 2 12.25 7.69 -7.15
N THR A 3 11.06 7.71 -6.55
CA THR A 3 10.65 8.66 -5.51
C THR A 3 10.71 7.98 -4.16
N THR A 4 11.30 8.66 -3.17
CA THR A 4 11.35 8.17 -1.79
C THR A 4 10.20 8.78 -1.00
N THR A 5 9.28 7.96 -0.51
CA THR A 5 8.10 8.37 0.26
C THR A 5 8.22 7.86 1.70
N ARG A 6 7.93 8.72 2.68
CA ARG A 6 7.85 8.31 4.09
C ARG A 6 6.42 7.90 4.40
N VAL A 7 6.26 6.77 5.08
CA VAL A 7 4.96 6.22 5.48
C VAL A 7 4.98 5.98 6.99
N GLU A 8 4.09 6.63 7.71
CA GLU A 8 3.97 6.47 9.16
C GLU A 8 2.87 5.46 9.48
N CYS A 9 3.17 4.46 10.30
CA CYS A 9 2.19 3.46 10.69
C CYS A 9 1.26 4.02 11.79
N PRO A 10 -0.06 4.06 11.58
CA PRO A 10 -0.98 4.65 12.57
C PRO A 10 -1.15 3.80 13.84
N ASN A 11 -0.66 2.55 13.86
CA ASN A 11 -0.82 1.66 15.02
C ASN A 11 0.40 1.60 15.95
N CYS A 12 1.60 1.77 15.40
CA CYS A 12 2.84 1.67 16.18
C CYS A 12 3.78 2.87 15.97
N GLU A 13 3.28 3.91 15.30
CA GLU A 13 3.94 5.20 15.07
C GLU A 13 5.34 5.06 14.45
N SER A 14 5.55 3.96 13.72
CA SER A 14 6.84 3.64 13.14
C SER A 14 6.90 4.18 11.74
N VAL A 15 7.98 4.91 11.46
CA VAL A 15 8.23 5.52 10.15
C VAL A 15 8.92 4.50 9.25
N GLY A 16 8.26 4.13 8.16
CA GLY A 16 8.81 3.38 7.05
C GLY A 16 9.20 4.31 5.91
N THR A 17 10.16 3.87 5.09
CA THR A 17 10.51 4.55 3.84
C THR A 17 10.24 3.60 2.68
N LEU A 18 9.48 4.06 1.69
CA LEU A 18 9.18 3.34 0.46
C LEU A 18 9.88 4.01 -0.72
N ILE A 19 10.50 3.21 -1.58
CA ILE A 19 11.06 3.66 -2.84
C ILE A 19 10.09 3.23 -3.93
N LEU A 20 9.40 4.20 -4.53
CA LEU A 20 8.42 3.96 -5.58
C LEU A 20 8.99 4.38 -6.93
N VAL A 21 8.78 3.56 -7.96
CA VAL A 21 9.14 3.94 -9.34
C VAL A 21 8.16 5.01 -9.85
N ASN A 22 6.89 4.93 -9.44
CA ASN A 22 5.85 5.92 -9.73
C ASN A 22 5.59 6.77 -8.47
N PRO A 23 5.56 8.12 -8.54
CA PRO A 23 5.18 8.97 -7.40
C PRO A 23 3.76 8.72 -6.89
N ASP A 24 2.91 8.06 -7.68
CA ASP A 24 1.57 7.66 -7.27
C ASP A 24 1.51 6.15 -7.01
N TYR A 25 0.98 5.76 -5.86
CA TYR A 25 0.79 4.36 -5.47
C TYR A 25 -0.55 4.22 -4.76
N ASP A 26 -1.30 3.20 -5.11
CA ASP A 26 -2.51 2.80 -4.40
C ASP A 26 -2.37 1.30 -4.14
N GLY A 27 -2.42 0.91 -2.87
CA GLY A 27 -2.36 -0.50 -2.57
C GLY A 27 -1.99 -0.85 -1.13
N PRO A 28 -1.85 -2.15 -0.90
CA PRO A 28 -1.59 -2.69 0.42
C PRO A 28 -0.14 -2.48 0.83
N TYR A 29 0.03 -1.84 1.98
CA TYR A 29 1.29 -1.67 2.67
C TYR A 29 1.27 -2.45 3.99
N ALA A 30 2.29 -3.29 4.18
CA ALA A 30 2.52 -3.97 5.45
C ALA A 30 3.54 -3.20 6.28
N CYS A 31 3.17 -2.85 7.51
CA CYS A 31 4.09 -2.23 8.44
C CYS A 31 5.20 -3.22 8.81
N TRP A 32 6.45 -2.81 8.66
CA TRP A 32 7.62 -3.65 8.97
C TRP A 32 7.76 -3.98 10.46
N LYS A 33 7.20 -3.17 11.37
CA LYS A 33 7.36 -3.35 12.82
C LYS A 33 6.22 -4.14 13.45
N CYS A 34 4.97 -3.76 13.20
CA CYS A 34 3.80 -4.42 13.80
C CYS A 34 3.12 -5.43 12.89
N HIS A 35 3.60 -5.62 11.66
CA HIS A 35 3.08 -6.57 10.67
C HIS A 35 1.60 -6.37 10.29
N ASN A 36 0.98 -5.28 10.74
CA ASN A 36 -0.36 -4.90 10.32
C ASN A 36 -0.36 -4.42 8.88
N VAL A 37 -1.46 -4.71 8.19
CA VAL A 37 -1.66 -4.36 6.80
C VAL A 37 -2.61 -3.16 6.70
N TYR A 38 -2.27 -2.23 5.84
CA TYR A 38 -3.02 -1.00 5.58
C TYR A 38 -3.16 -0.83 4.08
N ASN A 39 -4.26 -0.28 3.60
CA ASN A 39 -4.31 0.27 2.25
C ASN A 39 -3.87 1.72 2.32
N ILE A 40 -2.74 2.03 1.67
CA ILE A 40 -2.22 3.39 1.60
C ILE A 40 -2.42 3.96 0.20
N VAL A 41 -2.72 5.25 0.15
CA VAL A 41 -2.85 6.02 -1.08
C VAL A 41 -1.76 7.09 -1.07
N ILE A 42 -0.80 6.96 -1.96
CA ILE A 42 0.29 7.89 -2.17
C ILE A 42 -0.02 8.68 -3.44
N ARG A 43 0.04 10.00 -3.34
CA ARG A 43 -0.07 10.92 -4.47
C ARG A 43 1.09 11.89 -4.44
N ALA A 44 1.74 12.10 -5.59
CA ALA A 44 2.92 12.97 -5.70
C ALA A 44 4.02 12.67 -4.65
N GLY A 45 4.21 11.40 -4.28
CA GLY A 45 5.21 10.97 -3.28
C GLY A 45 4.86 11.27 -1.82
N GLN A 46 3.59 11.58 -1.51
CA GLN A 46 3.11 11.78 -0.14
C GLN A 46 1.91 10.87 0.17
N VAL A 47 1.87 10.32 1.38
CA VAL A 47 0.73 9.52 1.86
C VAL A 47 -0.45 10.45 2.11
N THR A 48 -1.50 10.26 1.32
CA THR A 48 -2.76 11.01 1.42
C THR A 48 -3.82 10.26 2.22
N SER A 49 -3.73 8.93 2.28
CA SER A 49 -4.65 8.08 3.04
C SER A 49 -3.96 6.81 3.50
N ALA A 50 -4.32 6.32 4.68
CA ALA A 50 -3.82 5.07 5.26
C ALA A 50 -4.94 4.43 6.09
N VAL A 51 -5.62 3.45 5.50
CA VAL A 51 -6.78 2.79 6.13
C VAL A 51 -6.39 1.39 6.57
N PRO A 52 -6.63 1.01 7.85
CA PRO A 52 -6.42 -0.36 8.30
C PRO A 52 -7.27 -1.32 7.48
N THR A 53 -6.65 -2.38 6.98
CA THR A 53 -7.32 -3.38 6.15
C THR A 53 -6.87 -4.76 6.61
N THR A 54 -7.75 -5.75 6.56
CA THR A 54 -7.32 -7.12 6.85
C THR A 54 -6.61 -7.72 5.65
N ARG A 55 -5.79 -8.74 5.89
CA ARG A 55 -5.09 -9.46 4.82
C ARG A 55 -6.07 -10.11 3.83
N GLU A 56 -7.23 -10.53 4.31
CA GLU A 56 -8.34 -11.03 3.47
C GLU A 56 -8.90 -9.96 2.54
N GLU A 57 -9.09 -8.73 3.02
CA GLU A 57 -9.54 -7.59 2.21
C GLU A 57 -8.51 -7.20 1.14
N VAL A 58 -7.22 -7.28 1.49
CA VAL A 58 -6.13 -7.04 0.53
C VAL A 58 -6.11 -8.10 -0.57
N ASP A 59 -6.27 -9.36 -0.21
CA ASP A 59 -6.27 -10.48 -1.15
C ASP A 59 -7.45 -10.38 -2.12
N ARG A 60 -8.65 -10.05 -1.62
CA ARG A 60 -9.82 -9.75 -2.46
C ARG A 60 -9.54 -8.62 -3.45
N LYS A 61 -8.96 -7.51 -2.99
CA LYS A 61 -8.66 -6.34 -3.83
C LYS A 61 -7.58 -6.62 -4.88
N ARG A 62 -6.54 -7.39 -4.56
CA ARG A 62 -5.53 -7.85 -5.54
C ARG A 62 -6.12 -8.75 -6.62
N THR A 63 -7.18 -9.49 -6.29
CA THR A 63 -7.87 -10.34 -7.26
C THR A 63 -8.75 -9.54 -8.22
N LEU A 64 -9.27 -8.39 -7.79
CA LEU A 64 -10.07 -7.48 -8.63
C LEU A 64 -9.24 -6.64 -9.63
N ASP A 65 -7.98 -6.33 -9.33
CA ASP A 65 -7.03 -5.68 -10.28
C ASP A 65 -6.37 -6.69 -11.24
N LYS A 66 -6.76 -7.96 -11.19
CA LYS A 66 -6.53 -8.90 -12.28
C LYS A 66 -7.73 -8.80 -13.22
N PRO A 67 -7.65 -8.07 -14.35
CA PRO A 67 -8.64 -8.30 -15.40
C PRO A 67 -8.62 -9.81 -15.71
N SER A 68 -9.81 -10.38 -15.78
CA SER A 68 -10.06 -11.75 -16.20
C SER A 68 -9.07 -12.21 -17.27
N ALA A 69 -8.17 -13.12 -16.90
CA ALA A 69 -7.48 -13.99 -17.84
C ALA A 69 -7.89 -15.43 -17.55
N LEU A 70 -9.20 -15.64 -17.69
CA LEU A 70 -9.93 -16.86 -18.04
C LEU A 70 -10.91 -16.31 -19.08
N SER A 71 -10.99 -16.75 -20.33
CA SER A 71 -10.47 -17.91 -21.03
C SER A 71 -10.72 -17.66 -22.52
N GLU A 72 -9.90 -18.21 -23.41
CA GLU A 72 -10.32 -18.97 -24.61
C GLU A 72 -9.10 -19.69 -25.20
#